data_AF-A0A2D7FCF8-F1
#
_entry.id   AF-A0A2D7FCF8-F1
#
_cell.length_a   1.000
_cell.length_b   1.000
_cell.length_c   1.000
_cell.angle_alpha   90.00
_cell.angle_beta   90.00
_cell.angle_gamma   90.00
#
_symmetry.space_group_name_H-M   'P 1'
#
loop_
_entity.id
_entity.type
_entity.pdbx_description
1 polymer ?
#
loop_
_entity_poly.entity_id
_entity_poly.type
_entity_poly.pdbx_seq_one_letter_code
_entity_poly.pdbx_strand_id
1 'polypeptide(L)' 'MNVDLSLVLALDVSASVDEQEFAQQRDGLAAAVTHPSVIEAIGFGRNRRIAVTVVQLSPAVGN' A
#
# COMPACT_ATOMS: atom_id res chain seq x y z
N MET A 1 2.42 3.22 -19.91
CA MET A 1 1.36 4.11 -19.38
C MET A 1 2.04 5.18 -18.55
N ASN A 2 1.70 6.46 -18.74
CA ASN A 2 2.29 7.55 -17.95
C ASN A 2 1.46 7.76 -16.68
N VAL A 3 2.13 7.91 -15.54
CA VAL A 3 1.54 8.18 -14.22
C VAL A 3 2.29 9.35 -13.57
N ASP A 4 1.63 10.04 -12.64
CA ASP A 4 2.22 11.16 -11.90
C ASP A 4 3.11 10.68 -10.75
N LEU A 5 2.85 9.47 -10.22
CA LEU A 5 3.58 8.83 -9.13
C LEU A 5 3.54 7.32 -9.27
N SER A 6 4.66 6.65 -8.97
CA SER A 6 4.73 5.21 -8.71
C SER A 6 4.98 4.98 -7.23
N LEU A 7 4.01 4.40 -6.54
CA LEU A 7 4.02 4.20 -5.10
C LEU A 7 4.19 2.71 -4.76
N VAL A 8 5.17 2.39 -3.91
CA VAL A 8 5.39 1.03 -3.38
C VAL A 8 5.06 1.04 -1.88
N LEU A 9 4.19 0.13 -1.47
CA LEU A 9 3.71 -0.01 -0.10
C LEU A 9 4.15 -1.37 0.43
N ALA A 10 5.09 -1.36 1.36
CA ALA A 10 5.64 -2.57 1.96
C ALA A 10 4.88 -2.91 3.25
N LEU A 11 4.26 -4.09 3.30
CA LEU A 11 3.61 -4.65 4.47
C LEU A 11 4.53 -5.68 5.12
N ASP A 12 4.66 -5.61 6.44
CA ASP A 12 5.37 -6.61 7.23
C ASP A 12 4.45 -7.81 7.45
N VAL A 13 4.89 -8.99 7.00
CA VAL A 13 4.23 -10.28 7.23
C VAL A 13 5.20 -11.28 7.88
N SER A 14 6.16 -10.76 8.66
CA SER A 14 7.10 -11.56 9.43
C SER A 14 6.39 -12.36 10.54
N ALA A 15 7.10 -13.34 11.11
CA ALA A 15 6.54 -14.27 12.10
C ALA A 15 6.06 -13.60 13.40
N SER A 16 6.43 -12.36 13.69
CA SER A 16 5.92 -11.59 14.82
C SER A 16 4.56 -10.95 14.59
N VAL A 17 4.10 -10.89 13.34
CA VAL A 17 2.82 -10.30 12.96
C VAL A 17 1.74 -11.37 13.09
N ASP A 18 0.76 -11.12 13.97
CA ASP A 18 -0.40 -11.98 14.10
C ASP A 18 -1.50 -11.64 13.08
N GLU A 19 -2.53 -12.48 13.01
CA GLU A 19 -3.64 -12.30 12.05
C GLU A 19 -4.40 -10.98 12.28
N GLN A 20 -4.53 -10.54 13.52
CA GLN A 20 -5.23 -9.31 13.86
C GLN A 20 -4.42 -8.08 13.40
N GLU A 21 -3.11 -8.07 13.67
CA GLU A 21 -2.22 -7.02 13.22
C GLU A 21 -2.17 -6.96 11.69
N PHE A 22 -2.09 -8.11 11.02
CA PHE A 22 -2.12 -8.16 9.55
C PHE A 22 -3.44 -7.64 8.97
N ALA A 23 -4.57 -8.01 9.56
CA ALA A 23 -5.88 -7.48 9.17
C ALA A 23 -5.94 -5.96 9.36
N GLN A 24 -5.47 -5.46 10.50
CA GLN A 24 -5.42 -4.03 10.79
C GLN A 24 -4.56 -3.27 9.78
N GLN A 25 -3.39 -3.80 9.41
CA GLN A 25 -2.53 -3.20 8.40
C GLN A 25 -3.21 -3.14 7.02
N ARG A 26 -3.87 -4.22 6.60
CA ARG A 26 -4.59 -4.30 5.32
C ARG A 26 -5.79 -3.37 5.25
N ASP A 27 -6.60 -3.34 6.30
CA ASP A 27 -7.78 -2.49 6.38
C ASP A 27 -7.40 -1.02 6.45
N GLY A 28 -6.38 -0.69 7.24
CA GLY A 28 -5.80 0.65 7.28
C GLY A 28 -5.24 1.10 5.92
N LEU A 29 -4.56 0.19 5.21
CA LEU A 29 -4.09 0.46 3.86
C LEU A 29 -5.25 0.71 2.89
N ALA A 30 -6.28 -0.14 2.89
CA ALA A 30 -7.47 0.02 2.04
C ALA A 30 -8.19 1.34 2.33
N ALA A 31 -8.36 1.69 3.60
CA ALA A 31 -8.95 2.95 4.02
C ALA A 31 -8.11 4.15 3.55
N ALA A 32 -6.79 4.09 3.66
CA ALA A 32 -5.90 5.17 3.24
C ALA A 32 -5.94 5.41 1.73
N VAL A 33 -5.85 4.35 0.91
CA VAL A 33 -5.85 4.50 -0.56
C VAL A 33 -7.20 4.93 -1.13
N THR A 34 -8.29 4.68 -0.41
CA THR A 34 -9.65 5.11 -0.79
C THR A 34 -10.11 6.39 -0.10
N HIS A 35 -9.27 6.98 0.76
CA HIS A 35 -9.64 8.17 1.51
C HIS A 35 -9.92 9.34 0.56
N PRO A 36 -11.02 10.10 0.73
CA PRO A 36 -11.41 11.16 -0.21
C PRO A 36 -10.30 12.17 -0.52
N SER A 37 -9.52 12.57 0.49
CA SER A 37 -8.39 13.49 0.30
C SER A 37 -7.26 12.91 -0.55
N VAL A 38 -7.03 11.59 -0.52
CA VAL A 38 -6.04 10.92 -1.35
C VAL A 38 -6.53 10.85 -2.80
N ILE A 39 -7.82 10.53 -3.00
CA ILE A 39 -8.44 10.53 -4.32
C ILE A 39 -8.43 11.94 -4.94
N GLU A 40 -8.75 12.96 -4.15
CA GLU A 40 -8.67 14.36 -4.57
C GLU A 40 -7.25 14.75 -4.95
N ALA A 41 -6.26 14.39 -4.12
CA ALA A 41 -4.84 14.65 -4.38
C ALA A 41 -4.36 14.03 -5.71
N ILE A 42 -4.73 12.76 -5.98
CA ILE A 42 -4.44 12.11 -7.26
C ILE A 42 -5.06 12.89 -8.42
N GLY A 43 -6.25 13.45 -8.22
CA GLY A 43 -6.97 14.25 -9.20
C GLY A 43 -6.29 15.56 -9.61
N PHE A 44 -5.39 16.11 -8.78
CA PHE A 44 -4.60 17.32 -9.10
C PHE A 44 -3.36 17.03 -9.97
N GLY A 45 -2.97 15.76 -10.11
CA GLY A 45 -1.87 15.36 -10.98
C GLY A 45 -2.17 15.59 -12.47
N ARG A 46 -1.14 15.82 -13.29
CA ARG A 46 -1.30 16.08 -14.73
C ARG A 46 -1.95 14.90 -15.46
N ASN A 47 -1.58 13.68 -15.10
CA ASN A 47 -2.11 12.44 -15.67
C ASN A 47 -3.33 11.90 -14.91
N ARG A 48 -3.59 12.45 -13.71
CA ARG A 48 -4.69 12.08 -12.79
C ARG A 48 -4.66 10.60 -12.42
N ARG A 49 -3.46 10.03 -12.40
CA ARG A 49 -3.20 8.60 -12.31
C ARG A 49 -1.92 8.34 -11.54
N ILE A 50 -1.99 7.40 -10.61
CA ILE A 50 -0.83 6.85 -9.92
C ILE A 50 -0.75 5.35 -10.21
N ALA A 51 0.46 4.79 -10.14
CA ALA A 51 0.68 3.36 -10.06
C ALA A 51 0.90 2.98 -8.59
N VAL A 52 0.28 1.91 -8.12
CA VAL A 52 0.46 1.39 -6.76
C VAL A 52 0.91 -0.06 -6.85
N THR A 53 1.92 -0.41 -6.05
CA THR A 53 2.36 -1.79 -5.83
C THR A 53 2.37 -2.06 -4.34
N VAL A 54 1.70 -3.13 -3.92
CA VAL A 54 1.75 -3.61 -2.53
C VAL A 54 2.69 -4.81 -2.50
N VAL A 55 3.69 -4.75 -1.62
CA VAL A 55 4.68 -5.80 -1.42
C VAL A 55 4.54 -6.32 0.00
N GLN A 56 4.37 -7.62 0.15
CA GLN A 56 4.46 -8.27 1.46
C GLN A 56 5.89 -8.76 1.66
N LEU A 57 6.49 -8.40 2.78
CA LEU A 57 7.87 -8.75 3.12
C LEU A 57 7.88 -9.64 4.36
N SER A 58 8.58 -10.75 4.26
CA SER A 58 9.01 -11.55 5.39
C SER A 58 10.51 -11.83 5.27
N PRO A 59 11.22 -12.00 6.40
CA PRO A 59 12.58 -12.53 6.36
C PRO A 59 12.61 -13.87 5.62
N ALA A 60 13.69 -14.13 4.88
CA ALA A 60 13.91 -15.45 4.33
C ALA A 60 13.94 -16.47 5.48
N VAL A 61 13.09 -17.49 5.40
CA VAL A 61 13.21 -18.65 6.28
C VAL A 61 14.46 -19.40 5.85
N GLY A 62 15.55 -19.21 6.58
CA GLY A 62 16.80 -19.95 6.35
C GLY A 62 16.60 -21.42 6.71
N ASN A 63 16.95 -22.30 5.77
CA ASN A 63 17.14 -23.74 6.04
C ASN A 63 18.47 -23.96 6.77
#